data_AF-A0A7C1WB22-F1
#
_entry.id   AF-A0A7C1WB22-F1
#
_cell.length_a   1.000
_cell.length_b   1.000
_cell.length_c   1.000
_cell.angle_alpha   90.00
_cell.angle_beta   90.00
_cell.angle_gamma   90.00
#
_symmetry.space_group_name_H-M   'P 1'
#
loop_
_entity.id
_entity.type
_entity.pdbx_description
1 polymer ?
#
loop_
_entity_poly.entity_id
_entity_poly.type
_entity_poly.pdbx_seq_one_letter_code
_entity_poly.pdbx_strand_id
1 'polypeptide(L)'
;MRGKIIIGLTILSITLIIPSVESKPVILTPDDDIQQIINSSPCGSIILLSNGIYNQSIVIRKPISIYGMGYTVFNVSTGRNQPAITISADNVSIYNLSITNHADGLYTTGICITGSNVLIENCFVQ
;
A
#
# COMPACT_ATOMS: atom_id res chain seq x y z
N MET A 1 -64.82 -23.38 21.14
CA MET A 1 -64.26 -23.10 19.79
C MET A 1 -63.11 -22.12 19.95
N ARG A 2 -61.89 -22.54 19.60
CA ARG A 2 -60.64 -21.75 19.80
C ARG A 2 -60.40 -20.86 18.58
N GLY A 3 -60.38 -19.55 18.77
CA GLY A 3 -59.97 -18.58 17.74
C GLY A 3 -58.45 -18.61 17.56
N LYS A 4 -57.97 -18.80 16.33
CA LYS A 4 -56.54 -18.76 15.98
C LYS A 4 -56.14 -17.31 15.73
N ILE A 5 -55.25 -16.76 16.56
CA ILE A 5 -54.58 -15.48 16.30
C ILE A 5 -53.41 -15.78 15.36
N ILE A 6 -53.43 -15.20 14.16
CA ILE A 6 -52.31 -15.27 13.21
C ILE A 6 -51.43 -14.04 13.49
N ILE A 7 -50.29 -14.26 14.14
CA ILE A 7 -49.27 -13.22 14.37
C ILE A 7 -48.32 -13.29 13.17
N GLY A 8 -48.49 -12.38 12.21
CA GLY A 8 -47.59 -12.22 11.08
C GLY A 8 -46.28 -11.56 11.53
N LEU A 9 -45.18 -12.32 11.52
CA LEU A 9 -43.83 -11.84 11.79
C LEU A 9 -43.24 -11.29 10.48
N THR A 10 -43.40 -10.00 10.21
CA THR A 10 -42.67 -9.35 9.10
C THR A 10 -41.24 -9.07 9.52
N ILE A 11 -40.31 -9.91 9.08
CA ILE A 11 -38.86 -9.67 9.21
C ILE A 11 -38.51 -8.52 8.26
N LEU A 12 -38.37 -7.32 8.81
CA LEU A 12 -37.83 -6.16 8.10
C LEU A 12 -36.31 -6.35 7.99
N SER A 13 -35.87 -7.05 6.95
CA SER A 13 -34.46 -7.18 6.61
C SER A 13 -33.95 -5.84 6.06
N ILE A 14 -33.41 -5.01 6.95
CA ILE A 14 -32.64 -3.81 6.58
C ILE A 14 -31.35 -4.31 5.94
N THR A 15 -31.29 -4.32 4.61
CA THR A 15 -30.01 -4.46 3.89
C THR A 15 -29.20 -3.20 4.17
N LEU A 16 -28.19 -3.32 5.03
CA LEU A 16 -27.18 -2.29 5.21
C LEU A 16 -26.44 -2.14 3.88
N ILE A 17 -26.82 -1.12 3.10
CA ILE A 17 -26.06 -0.72 1.92
C ILE A 17 -24.76 -0.12 2.47
N ILE A 18 -23.70 -0.93 2.55
CA ILE A 18 -22.37 -0.44 2.88
C ILE A 18 -21.93 0.37 1.66
N PRO A 19 -21.76 1.70 1.74
CA PRO A 19 -21.23 2.46 0.62
C PRO A 19 -19.84 1.89 0.31
N SER A 20 -19.61 1.49 -0.95
CA SER A 20 -18.27 1.12 -1.38
C SER A 20 -17.41 2.37 -1.31
N VAL A 21 -16.46 2.40 -0.38
CA VAL A 21 -15.46 3.46 -0.32
C VAL A 21 -14.51 3.24 -1.50
N GLU A 22 -14.87 3.80 -2.64
CA GLU A 22 -13.99 3.84 -3.80
C GLU A 22 -12.89 4.86 -3.50
N SER A 23 -11.76 4.39 -2.95
CA SER A 23 -10.65 5.28 -2.63
C SER A 23 -10.04 5.78 -3.94
N LYS A 24 -10.24 7.06 -4.25
CA LYS A 24 -9.55 7.69 -5.38
C LYS A 24 -8.03 7.52 -5.19
N PRO A 25 -7.29 7.00 -6.19
CA PRO A 25 -5.86 6.86 -6.08
C PRO A 25 -5.18 8.23 -5.91
N VAL A 26 -4.15 8.26 -5.06
CA VAL A 26 -3.27 9.43 -4.92
C VAL A 26 -2.13 9.28 -5.92
N ILE A 27 -1.98 10.24 -6.85
CA ILE A 27 -0.92 10.21 -7.87
C ILE A 27 0.24 11.07 -7.38
N LEU A 28 1.44 10.49 -7.35
CA LEU A 28 2.68 11.15 -6.94
C LEU A 28 3.69 11.19 -8.08
N THR A 29 4.56 12.18 -8.02
CA THR A 29 5.68 12.46 -8.91
C THR A 29 6.99 12.39 -8.12
N PRO A 30 8.16 12.33 -8.80
CA PRO A 30 9.46 12.35 -8.11
C PRO A 30 9.71 13.54 -7.18
N ASP A 31 9.05 14.67 -7.43
CA ASP A 31 9.22 15.90 -6.63
C ASP A 31 8.39 15.88 -5.33
N ASP A 32 7.49 14.91 -5.16
CA ASP A 32 6.64 14.80 -3.98
C ASP A 32 7.38 14.16 -2.79
N ASP A 33 7.04 14.62 -1.58
CA ASP A 33 7.40 13.92 -0.34
C ASP A 33 6.50 12.68 -0.17
N ILE A 34 6.94 11.56 -0.75
CA ILE A 34 6.21 10.30 -0.67
C ILE A 34 6.02 9.87 0.79
N GLN A 35 7.03 10.07 1.64
CA GLN A 35 6.95 9.58 3.01
C GLN A 35 5.87 10.34 3.80
N GLN A 36 5.78 11.66 3.64
CA GLN A 36 4.72 12.47 4.24
C GLN A 36 3.34 12.00 3.77
N ILE A 37 3.20 11.70 2.47
CA ILE A 37 1.92 11.29 1.89
C ILE A 37 1.52 9.88 2.33
N ILE A 38 2.47 8.94 2.39
CA ILE A 38 2.23 7.62 3.00
C ILE A 38 1.76 7.78 4.44
N ASN A 39 2.38 8.68 5.21
CA ASN A 39 2.05 8.91 6.61
C ASN A 39 0.67 9.56 6.81
N SER A 40 0.21 10.42 5.90
CA SER A 40 -1.11 11.06 5.99
C SER A 40 -2.23 10.24 5.35
N SER A 41 -1.91 9.31 4.45
CA SER A 41 -2.90 8.49 3.74
C SER A 41 -3.68 7.55 4.68
N PRO A 42 -5.00 7.39 4.51
CA PRO A 42 -5.77 6.39 5.25
C PRO A 42 -5.28 4.95 5.00
N CYS A 43 -5.60 4.04 5.93
CA CYS A 43 -5.42 2.61 5.69
C CYS A 43 -6.22 2.17 4.46
N GLY A 44 -5.64 1.29 3.65
CA GLY A 44 -6.23 0.80 2.39
C GLY A 44 -6.03 1.73 1.19
N SER A 45 -5.29 2.85 1.34
CA SER A 45 -5.07 3.78 0.23
C SER A 45 -4.29 3.16 -0.93
N ILE A 46 -4.63 3.60 -2.13
CA ILE A 46 -3.91 3.29 -3.37
C ILE A 46 -3.07 4.51 -3.76
N ILE A 47 -1.77 4.30 -3.91
CA ILE A 47 -0.81 5.31 -4.37
C ILE A 47 -0.31 4.90 -5.75
N LEU A 48 -0.40 5.82 -6.72
CA LEU A 48 0.17 5.67 -8.04
C LEU A 48 1.41 6.53 -8.15
N LEU A 49 2.55 5.92 -8.43
CA LEU A 49 3.80 6.61 -8.70
C LEU A 49 3.92 6.81 -10.20
N SER A 50 3.98 8.07 -10.62
CA SER A 50 4.27 8.45 -11.99
C SER A 50 5.64 7.93 -12.43
N ASN A 51 5.90 7.97 -13.72
CA ASN A 51 7.22 7.63 -14.24
C ASN A 51 8.25 8.64 -13.73
N GLY A 52 9.42 8.14 -13.33
CA GLY A 52 10.52 8.96 -12.84
C GLY A 52 11.46 8.23 -11.89
N ILE A 53 12.45 8.98 -11.41
CA ILE A 53 13.48 8.50 -10.49
C ILE A 53 13.23 9.08 -9.11
N TYR A 54 12.98 8.19 -8.14
CA TYR A 54 12.70 8.49 -6.76
C TYR A 54 13.96 8.26 -5.94
N ASN A 55 14.52 9.35 -5.39
CA ASN A 55 15.80 9.34 -4.67
C ASN A 55 15.62 9.32 -3.14
N GLN A 56 14.47 8.85 -2.65
CA GLN A 56 14.15 8.76 -1.23
C GLN A 56 13.82 7.33 -0.83
N SER A 57 14.34 6.90 0.32
CA SER A 57 13.89 5.66 0.97
C SER A 57 12.54 5.88 1.63
N ILE A 58 11.69 4.85 1.63
CA ILE A 58 10.35 4.93 2.22
C ILE A 58 10.10 3.82 3.25
N VAL A 59 9.22 4.10 4.20
CA VAL A 59 8.77 3.17 5.23
C VAL A 59 7.26 3.11 5.28
N ILE A 60 6.72 1.90 5.15
CA ILE A 60 5.30 1.59 5.10
C ILE A 60 4.88 0.93 6.42
N ARG A 61 4.16 1.68 7.25
CA ARG A 61 3.69 1.27 8.59
C ARG A 61 2.18 1.05 8.69
N LYS A 62 1.48 1.07 7.55
CA LYS A 62 0.03 0.84 7.47
C LYS A 62 -0.30 0.09 6.17
N PRO A 63 -1.43 -0.63 6.09
CA PRO A 63 -1.84 -1.31 4.86
C PRO A 63 -2.13 -0.29 3.76
N ILE A 64 -1.40 -0.38 2.65
CA ILE A 64 -1.59 0.43 1.43
C ILE A 64 -1.15 -0.38 0.21
N SER A 65 -1.57 0.06 -0.97
CA SER A 65 -1.05 -0.43 -2.24
C SER A 65 -0.29 0.67 -2.98
N ILE A 66 0.91 0.35 -3.49
CA ILE A 66 1.72 1.27 -4.30
C ILE A 66 1.93 0.65 -5.68
N TYR A 67 1.63 1.42 -6.73
CA TYR A 67 1.80 1.01 -8.12
C TYR A 67 2.71 1.97 -8.85
N GLY A 68 3.74 1.46 -9.51
CA GLY A 68 4.44 2.19 -10.55
C GLY A 68 3.63 2.22 -11.86
N MET A 69 3.61 3.37 -12.54
CA MET A 69 2.92 3.55 -13.82
C MET A 69 3.76 3.16 -15.04
N GLY A 70 4.86 2.43 -14.83
CA GLY A 70 5.73 1.92 -15.88
C GLY A 70 7.20 2.11 -15.52
N TYR A 71 7.78 3.25 -15.86
CA TYR A 71 9.17 3.59 -15.57
C TYR A 71 9.29 4.27 -14.20
N THR A 72 8.94 3.55 -13.15
CA THR A 72 9.02 4.05 -11.75
C THR A 72 10.24 3.42 -11.09
N VAL A 73 11.28 4.21 -10.86
CA VAL A 73 12.58 3.73 -10.38
C VAL A 73 12.89 4.33 -9.02
N PHE A 74 12.97 3.51 -7.98
CA PHE A 74 13.64 3.88 -6.73
C PHE A 74 15.15 3.71 -6.94
N ASN A 75 15.87 4.82 -6.99
CA ASN A 75 17.31 4.84 -7.15
C ASN A 75 17.91 5.60 -5.97
N VAL A 76 18.25 4.88 -4.91
CA VAL A 76 18.63 5.51 -3.63
C VAL A 76 20.04 5.11 -3.23
N SER A 77 20.67 5.95 -2.42
CA SER A 77 21.84 5.59 -1.63
C SER A 77 21.47 5.83 -0.17
N THR A 78 21.02 4.79 0.50
CA THR A 78 20.60 4.88 1.90
C THR A 78 21.81 4.97 2.84
N GLY A 79 21.55 5.10 4.14
CA GLY A 79 22.58 4.82 5.14
C GLY A 79 23.08 3.38 5.05
N ARG A 80 24.26 3.11 5.62
CA ARG A 80 24.87 1.78 5.68
C ARG A 80 23.89 0.77 6.28
N ASN A 81 23.76 -0.42 5.66
CA ASN A 81 22.87 -1.49 6.13
C ASN A 81 21.38 -1.07 6.23
N GLN A 82 20.93 -0.12 5.42
CA GLN A 82 19.52 0.29 5.39
C GLN A 82 18.83 -0.19 4.10
N PRO A 83 17.53 -0.47 4.15
CA PRO A 83 16.73 -0.80 2.98
C PRO A 83 16.26 0.43 2.21
N ALA A 84 16.08 0.32 0.90
CA ALA A 84 15.43 1.38 0.11
C ALA A 84 13.93 1.50 0.45
N ILE A 85 13.24 0.36 0.60
CA ILE A 85 11.83 0.28 0.99
C ILE A 85 11.72 -0.62 2.23
N THR A 86 11.18 -0.08 3.32
CA THR A 86 10.84 -0.85 4.52
C THR A 86 9.33 -1.08 4.58
N ILE A 87 8.90 -2.33 4.75
CA ILE A 87 7.50 -2.72 4.89
C ILE A 87 7.33 -3.43 6.23
N SER A 88 6.80 -2.71 7.22
CA SER A 88 6.56 -3.25 8.55
C SER A 88 5.09 -3.52 8.85
N ALA A 89 4.18 -3.14 7.94
CA ALA A 89 2.75 -3.37 8.07
C ALA A 89 2.28 -4.62 7.32
N ASP A 90 1.19 -5.18 7.82
CA ASP A 90 0.48 -6.26 7.16
C ASP A 90 -0.35 -5.74 5.99
N ASN A 91 -0.68 -6.63 5.04
CA ASN A 91 -1.59 -6.35 3.93
C ASN A 91 -1.13 -5.16 3.06
N VAL A 92 0.13 -5.20 2.64
CA VAL A 92 0.74 -4.22 1.74
C VAL A 92 0.96 -4.85 0.38
N SER A 93 0.70 -4.10 -0.69
CA SER A 93 0.98 -4.56 -2.05
C SER A 93 1.85 -3.55 -2.79
N ILE A 94 2.90 -4.02 -3.46
CA ILE A 94 3.83 -3.22 -4.25
C ILE A 94 3.89 -3.79 -5.67
N TYR A 95 3.70 -2.92 -6.66
CA TYR A 95 3.63 -3.30 -8.06
C TYR A 95 4.52 -2.43 -8.94
N ASN A 96 5.09 -3.04 -9.99
CA ASN A 96 5.69 -2.34 -11.13
C ASN A 96 6.80 -1.34 -10.77
N LEU A 97 7.67 -1.70 -9.82
CA LEU A 97 8.80 -0.85 -9.40
C LEU A 97 10.14 -1.45 -9.81
N SER A 98 11.05 -0.61 -10.28
CA SER A 98 12.49 -0.94 -10.29
C SER A 98 13.14 -0.32 -9.06
N ILE A 99 13.90 -1.09 -8.30
CA ILE A 99 14.46 -0.67 -7.01
C ILE A 99 15.95 -1.00 -6.99
N THR A 100 16.76 0.01 -6.72
CA THR A 100 18.22 -0.12 -6.59
C THR A 100 18.67 0.66 -5.37
N ASN A 101 19.47 0.02 -4.52
CA ASN A 101 20.09 0.65 -3.36
C ASN A 101 21.61 0.61 -3.46
N HIS A 102 22.22 1.77 -3.66
CA HIS A 102 23.66 1.94 -3.82
C HIS A 102 24.43 2.05 -2.50
N ALA A 103 23.79 1.84 -1.35
CA ALA A 103 24.44 1.94 -0.05
C ALA A 103 25.39 0.77 0.24
N ASP A 104 26.44 1.04 1.01
CA ASP A 104 27.34 -0.01 1.47
C ASP A 104 26.75 -0.81 2.64
N GLY A 105 27.16 -2.08 2.76
CA GLY A 105 26.88 -2.91 3.94
C GLY A 105 26.28 -4.27 3.61
N LEU A 106 26.56 -5.25 4.47
CA LEU A 106 26.08 -6.63 4.32
C LEU A 106 24.55 -6.73 4.33
N TYR A 107 23.89 -5.78 5.00
CA TYR A 107 22.43 -5.75 5.13
C TYR A 107 21.79 -4.62 4.32
N THR A 108 22.52 -4.03 3.37
CA THR A 108 21.88 -3.14 2.39
C THR A 108 20.95 -3.99 1.53
N THR A 109 19.68 -3.57 1.42
CA THR A 109 18.68 -4.27 0.62
C THR A 109 17.81 -3.29 -0.16
N GLY A 110 17.20 -3.78 -1.24
CA GLY A 110 16.16 -3.03 -1.93
C GLY A 110 14.88 -2.96 -1.11
N ILE A 111 14.38 -4.11 -0.64
CA ILE A 111 13.16 -4.20 0.16
C ILE A 111 13.42 -5.02 1.42
N CYS A 112 13.02 -4.49 2.58
CA CYS A 112 12.98 -5.21 3.85
C CYS A 112 11.52 -5.37 4.29
N ILE A 113 11.10 -6.62 4.53
CA ILE A 113 9.72 -6.96 4.87
C ILE A 113 9.70 -7.65 6.23
N THR A 114 8.93 -7.11 7.17
CA THR A 114 8.63 -7.74 8.46
C THR A 114 7.13 -7.90 8.71
N GLY A 115 6.28 -7.31 7.86
CA GLY A 115 4.83 -7.47 7.90
C GLY A 115 4.35 -8.77 7.24
N SER A 116 3.12 -9.17 7.54
CA SER A 116 2.46 -10.36 7.01
C SER A 116 1.58 -10.04 5.81
N ASN A 117 1.36 -11.02 4.93
CA ASN A 117 0.51 -10.86 3.74
C ASN A 117 0.94 -9.66 2.86
N VAL A 118 2.24 -9.60 2.55
CA VAL A 118 2.81 -8.60 1.64
C VAL A 118 2.95 -9.21 0.25
N LEU A 119 2.40 -8.51 -0.75
CA LEU A 119 2.51 -8.89 -2.16
C LEU A 119 3.50 -7.97 -2.86
N ILE A 120 4.54 -8.55 -3.45
CA ILE A 120 5.49 -7.85 -4.33
C ILE A 120 5.34 -8.47 -5.72
N GLU A 121 4.84 -7.70 -6.67
CA GLU A 121 4.53 -8.20 -8.01
C GLU A 121 5.13 -7.31 -9.09
N ASN A 122 5.68 -7.94 -10.14
CA ASN A 122 6.32 -7.26 -11.26
C ASN A 122 7.34 -6.18 -10.83
N CYS A 123 8.14 -6.48 -9.82
CA CYS A 123 9.20 -5.60 -9.34
C CYS A 123 10.57 -6.14 -9.72
N PHE A 124 11.50 -5.24 -10.04
CA PHE A 124 12.90 -5.57 -10.29
C PHE A 124 13.76 -5.00 -9.17
N VAL A 125 14.48 -5.85 -8.44
CA VAL A 125 15.30 -5.45 -7.29
C VAL A 125 16.76 -5.80 -7.59
N GLN A 126 17.64 -4.79 -7.49
CA GLN A 126 19.08 -4.89 -7.75
C GLN A 126 19.90 -4.42 -6.56
#